data_AF-A0A5J6HWN9-F1
#
_entry.id   AF-A0A5J6HWN9-F1
#
_cell.length_a   1.000
_cell.length_b   1.000
_cell.length_c   1.000
_cell.angle_alpha   90.00
_cell.angle_beta   90.00
_cell.angle_gamma   90.00
#
_symmetry.space_group_name_H-M   'P 1'
#
loop_
_entity.id
_entity.type
_entity.pdbx_description
1 polymer ?
#
loop_
_entity_poly.entity_id
_entity_poly.type
_entity_poly.pdbx_seq_one_letter_code
_entity_poly.pdbx_strand_id
1 'polypeptide(L)'
;MAADETGSAVVTRRANRLVTTGCLTILIALITVLGVLVSWLWYRHWHDGNVNGERRDRAFASILKQARATADDTARALDTSGATGTDALIGVIWRHTEAPVIAYDASRREFTATAARSTRYDQEVVLPGGGSVQVTRCFVVTYTHRPGQAWTSRVSERDDDVCRPGTAIGGLVRLARTRISSMYAEDLTRAGVQKALDPTGRLRSYDVKSAVRRADTVTVSILLSSPGTTVGQCYRFTRHVPGGAGQGSATAVPVSSC
;
A
#
# COMPACT_ATOMS: atom_id res chain seq x y z
N MET A 1 -12.36 80.36 -56.65
CA MET A 1 -11.44 79.32 -56.14
C MET A 1 -12.15 78.61 -54.99
N ALA A 2 -12.79 77.47 -55.26
CA ALA A 2 -13.34 76.61 -54.23
C ALA A 2 -12.38 75.42 -54.08
N ALA A 3 -11.90 75.20 -52.86
CA ALA A 3 -11.01 74.09 -52.54
C ALA A 3 -11.81 72.79 -52.52
N ASP A 4 -11.23 71.77 -53.15
CA ASP A 4 -11.79 70.44 -53.37
C ASP A 4 -11.70 69.60 -52.07
N GLU A 5 -12.79 69.57 -51.30
CA GLU A 5 -12.91 68.81 -50.03
C GLU A 5 -13.41 67.36 -50.21
N THR A 6 -13.34 66.80 -51.42
CA THR A 6 -13.91 65.45 -51.67
C THR A 6 -12.90 64.29 -51.56
N GLY A 7 -11.60 64.58 -51.47
CA GLY A 7 -10.54 63.54 -51.45
C GLY A 7 -10.32 62.81 -50.12
N SER A 8 -10.64 63.43 -48.97
CA SER A 8 -10.22 62.91 -47.65
C SER A 8 -11.21 61.94 -46.98
N ALA A 9 -12.51 62.07 -47.27
CA ALA A 9 -13.57 61.25 -46.64
C ALA A 9 -13.66 59.81 -47.22
N VAL A 10 -13.27 59.61 -48.48
CA VAL A 10 -13.34 58.29 -49.13
C VAL A 10 -12.16 57.40 -48.74
N VAL A 11 -10.98 57.98 -48.51
CA VAL A 11 -9.77 57.27 -48.11
C VAL A 11 -9.86 56.80 -46.65
N THR A 12 -10.37 57.64 -45.75
CA THR A 12 -10.63 57.26 -44.35
C THR A 12 -11.70 56.15 -44.23
N ARG A 13 -12.74 56.17 -45.06
CA ARG A 13 -13.78 55.13 -45.08
C ARG A 13 -13.29 53.79 -45.63
N ARG A 14 -12.38 53.79 -46.62
CA ARG A 14 -11.74 52.56 -47.16
C ARG A 14 -10.67 51.99 -46.23
N ALA A 15 -9.85 52.83 -45.62
CA ALA A 15 -8.83 52.41 -44.66
C ALA A 15 -9.46 51.78 -43.40
N ASN A 16 -10.51 52.39 -42.84
CA ASN A 16 -11.25 51.80 -41.72
C ASN A 16 -11.91 50.47 -42.08
N ARG A 17 -12.38 50.30 -43.34
CA ARG A 17 -13.00 49.04 -43.80
C ARG A 17 -11.98 47.92 -43.99
N LEU A 18 -10.77 48.22 -44.46
CA LEU A 18 -9.66 47.26 -44.55
C LEU A 18 -9.12 46.87 -43.17
N VAL A 19 -8.97 47.84 -42.27
CA VAL A 19 -8.53 47.58 -40.88
C VAL A 19 -9.58 46.77 -40.11
N THR A 20 -10.87 47.06 -40.27
CA THR A 20 -11.94 46.25 -39.66
C THR A 20 -12.05 44.85 -40.27
N THR A 21 -11.83 44.68 -41.58
CA THR A 21 -11.84 43.34 -42.21
C THR A 21 -10.60 42.52 -41.80
N GLY A 22 -9.43 43.16 -41.68
CA GLY A 22 -8.21 42.55 -41.15
C GLY A 22 -8.34 42.16 -39.67
N CYS A 23 -8.93 43.03 -38.84
CA CYS A 23 -9.19 42.74 -37.44
C CYS A 23 -10.22 41.62 -37.27
N LEU A 24 -11.28 41.60 -38.09
CA LEU A 24 -12.29 40.54 -38.08
C LEU A 24 -11.72 39.19 -38.50
N THR A 25 -10.86 39.14 -39.53
CA THR A 25 -10.21 37.90 -39.96
C THR A 25 -9.23 37.36 -38.93
N ILE A 26 -8.44 38.23 -38.29
CA ILE A 26 -7.57 37.87 -37.17
C ILE A 26 -8.38 37.33 -35.99
N LEU A 27 -9.50 37.99 -35.66
CA LEU A 27 -10.38 37.55 -34.57
C LEU A 27 -11.03 36.19 -34.86
N ILE A 28 -11.47 35.95 -36.10
CA ILE A 28 -11.97 34.63 -36.53
C ILE A 28 -10.86 33.57 -36.46
N ALA A 29 -9.65 33.89 -36.91
CA ALA A 29 -8.50 33.00 -36.82
C ALA A 29 -8.16 32.67 -35.35
N LEU A 30 -8.18 33.66 -34.46
CA LEU A 30 -7.94 33.45 -33.04
C LEU A 30 -9.04 32.59 -32.39
N ILE A 31 -10.32 32.86 -32.68
CA ILE A 31 -11.43 32.07 -32.15
C ILE A 31 -11.35 30.62 -32.64
N THR A 32 -11.04 30.40 -33.92
CA THR A 32 -10.91 29.05 -34.48
C THR A 32 -9.72 28.31 -33.86
N VAL A 33 -8.56 28.94 -33.74
CA VAL A 33 -7.40 28.35 -33.06
C VAL A 33 -7.71 28.04 -31.59
N LEU A 34 -8.31 28.97 -30.87
CA LEU A 34 -8.72 28.76 -29.47
C LEU A 34 -9.75 27.63 -29.35
N GLY A 35 -10.74 27.57 -30.24
CA GLY A 35 -11.74 26.52 -30.28
C GLY A 35 -11.13 25.15 -30.53
N VAL A 36 -10.17 25.05 -31.46
CA VAL A 36 -9.41 23.82 -31.72
C VAL A 36 -8.60 23.41 -30.49
N LEU A 37 -7.90 24.35 -29.85
CA LEU A 37 -7.10 24.07 -28.66
C LEU A 37 -7.97 23.62 -27.49
N VAL A 38 -9.10 24.28 -27.23
CA VAL A 38 -10.04 23.89 -26.16
C VAL A 38 -10.65 22.53 -26.44
N SER A 39 -11.07 22.27 -27.68
CA SER A 39 -11.64 20.97 -28.07
C SER A 39 -10.61 19.84 -27.93
N TRP A 40 -9.37 20.09 -28.33
CA TRP A 40 -8.27 19.13 -28.19
C TRP A 40 -7.93 18.87 -26.72
N LEU A 41 -7.82 19.92 -25.90
CA LEU A 41 -7.57 19.79 -24.46
C LEU A 41 -8.70 19.04 -23.75
N TRP A 42 -9.95 19.33 -24.10
CA TRP A 42 -11.11 18.64 -23.58
C TRP A 42 -11.11 17.16 -23.95
N TYR A 43 -10.93 16.83 -25.24
CA TYR A 43 -10.85 15.46 -25.72
C TYR A 43 -9.74 14.70 -25.00
N ARG A 44 -8.56 15.30 -24.87
CA ARG A 44 -7.42 14.65 -24.23
C ARG A 44 -7.65 14.44 -22.73
N HIS A 45 -8.17 15.43 -22.02
CA HIS A 45 -8.51 15.29 -20.61
C HIS A 45 -9.52 14.17 -20.37
N TRP A 46 -10.57 14.11 -21.19
CA TRP A 46 -11.57 13.05 -21.14
C TRP A 46 -10.97 11.67 -21.46
N HIS A 47 -10.19 11.56 -22.55
CA HIS A 47 -9.55 10.32 -22.98
C HIS A 47 -8.56 9.79 -21.93
N ASP A 48 -7.66 10.64 -21.43
CA ASP A 48 -6.69 10.29 -20.39
C ASP A 48 -7.42 9.85 -19.12
N GLY A 49 -8.52 10.53 -18.75
CA GLY A 49 -9.39 10.13 -17.64
C GLY A 49 -9.96 8.72 -17.81
N ASN A 50 -10.53 8.42 -19.00
CA ASN A 50 -11.11 7.12 -19.30
C ASN A 50 -10.05 6.00 -19.30
N VAL A 51 -8.93 6.22 -19.99
CA VAL A 51 -7.82 5.24 -20.06
C VAL A 51 -7.23 4.98 -18.67
N ASN A 52 -7.04 6.02 -17.86
CA ASN A 52 -6.56 5.85 -16.49
C ASN A 52 -7.57 5.13 -15.61
N GLY A 53 -8.87 5.37 -15.80
CA GLY A 53 -9.94 4.61 -15.16
C GLY A 53 -9.85 3.13 -15.48
N GLU A 54 -9.79 2.78 -16.76
CA GLU A 54 -9.64 1.38 -17.19
C GLU A 54 -8.37 0.71 -16.66
N ARG A 55 -7.23 1.41 -16.69
CA ARG A 55 -5.96 0.89 -16.16
C ARG A 55 -6.04 0.66 -14.66
N ARG A 56 -6.67 1.57 -13.92
CA ARG A 56 -6.92 1.43 -12.48
C ARG A 56 -7.84 0.23 -12.20
N ASP A 57 -8.89 0.03 -12.98
CA ASP A 57 -9.82 -1.09 -12.81
C ASP A 57 -9.16 -2.44 -13.14
N ARG A 58 -8.33 -2.49 -14.19
CA ARG A 58 -7.50 -3.68 -14.49
C ARG A 58 -6.50 -3.97 -13.37
N ALA A 59 -5.85 -2.94 -12.85
CA ALA A 59 -4.93 -3.05 -11.72
C ALA A 59 -5.67 -3.60 -10.48
N PHE A 60 -6.86 -3.07 -10.18
CA PHE A 60 -7.70 -3.56 -9.10
C PHE A 60 -8.12 -5.02 -9.30
N ALA A 61 -8.65 -5.38 -10.47
CA ALA A 61 -9.06 -6.74 -10.80
C ALA A 61 -7.87 -7.72 -10.69
N SER A 62 -6.68 -7.30 -11.09
CA SER A 62 -5.44 -8.07 -10.93
C SER A 62 -5.12 -8.34 -9.46
N ILE A 63 -5.17 -7.31 -8.60
CA ILE A 63 -4.94 -7.48 -7.16
C ILE A 63 -5.97 -8.43 -6.55
N LEU A 64 -7.25 -8.26 -6.86
CA LEU A 64 -8.31 -9.12 -6.33
C LEU A 64 -8.13 -10.58 -6.77
N LYS A 65 -7.75 -10.81 -8.03
CA LYS A 65 -7.44 -12.15 -8.55
C LYS A 65 -6.25 -12.77 -7.82
N GLN A 66 -5.18 -12.00 -7.61
CA GLN A 66 -4.02 -12.44 -6.84
C GLN A 66 -4.38 -12.75 -5.39
N ALA A 67 -5.17 -11.90 -4.73
CA ALA A 67 -5.60 -12.11 -3.35
C ALA A 67 -6.42 -13.40 -3.19
N ARG A 68 -7.32 -13.69 -4.14
CA ARG A 68 -8.08 -14.96 -4.19
C ARG A 68 -7.17 -16.16 -4.39
N ALA A 69 -6.26 -16.10 -5.39
CA ALA A 69 -5.32 -17.19 -5.64
C ALA A 69 -4.44 -17.46 -4.41
N THR A 70 -3.87 -16.44 -3.78
CA THR A 70 -3.09 -16.58 -2.54
C THR A 70 -3.93 -17.18 -1.41
N ALA A 71 -5.19 -16.77 -1.27
CA ALA A 71 -6.09 -17.31 -0.25
C ALA A 71 -6.37 -18.81 -0.48
N ASP A 72 -6.65 -19.21 -1.72
CA ASP A 72 -6.90 -20.61 -2.07
C ASP A 72 -5.63 -21.46 -1.92
N ASP A 73 -4.47 -20.92 -2.30
CA ASP A 73 -3.16 -21.55 -2.08
C ASP A 73 -2.88 -21.75 -0.59
N THR A 74 -3.22 -20.75 0.23
CA THR A 74 -3.05 -20.82 1.69
C THR A 74 -3.98 -21.85 2.30
N ALA A 75 -5.24 -21.93 1.86
CA ALA A 75 -6.19 -22.95 2.33
C ALA A 75 -5.68 -24.37 2.01
N ARG A 76 -5.19 -24.60 0.78
CA ARG A 76 -4.56 -25.87 0.40
C ARG A 76 -3.30 -26.17 1.21
N ALA A 77 -2.48 -25.15 1.48
CA ALA A 77 -1.31 -25.31 2.33
C ALA A 77 -1.71 -25.68 3.77
N LEU A 78 -2.77 -25.08 4.32
CA LEU A 78 -3.30 -25.43 5.64
C LEU A 78 -3.77 -26.90 5.68
N ASP A 79 -4.49 -27.38 4.66
CA ASP A 79 -4.91 -28.78 4.55
C ASP A 79 -3.73 -29.77 4.59
N THR A 80 -2.67 -29.46 3.84
CA THR A 80 -1.52 -30.34 3.65
C THR A 80 -0.43 -30.20 4.72
N SER A 81 -0.46 -29.12 5.50
CA SER A 81 0.63 -28.78 6.44
C SER A 81 0.79 -29.75 7.61
N GLY A 82 -0.25 -30.52 7.96
CA GLY A 82 -0.31 -31.30 9.19
C GLY A 82 -0.29 -30.47 10.48
N ALA A 83 -0.32 -29.13 10.38
CA ALA A 83 -0.31 -28.24 11.52
C ALA A 83 -1.66 -28.26 12.25
N THR A 84 -1.64 -28.44 13.56
CA THR A 84 -2.86 -28.44 14.40
C THR A 84 -2.87 -27.33 15.44
N GLY A 85 -1.70 -26.84 15.84
CA GLY A 85 -1.56 -25.75 16.81
C GLY A 85 -1.81 -24.37 16.18
N THR A 86 -2.46 -23.47 16.93
CA THR A 86 -2.79 -22.10 16.49
C THR A 86 -1.59 -21.35 15.96
N ASP A 87 -0.45 -21.34 16.67
CA ASP A 87 0.78 -20.68 16.22
C ASP A 87 1.33 -21.26 14.91
N ALA A 88 1.24 -22.58 14.73
CA ALA A 88 1.72 -23.24 13.52
C ALA A 88 0.83 -22.87 12.31
N LEU A 89 -0.49 -22.85 12.51
CA LEU A 89 -1.45 -22.41 11.50
C LEU A 89 -1.27 -20.93 11.15
N ILE A 90 -1.07 -20.05 12.14
CA ILE A 90 -0.70 -18.64 11.93
C ILE A 90 0.57 -18.54 11.09
N GLY A 91 1.58 -19.36 11.39
CA GLY A 91 2.83 -19.40 10.62
C GLY A 91 2.64 -19.81 9.16
N VAL A 92 1.75 -20.77 8.87
CA VAL A 92 1.39 -21.15 7.50
C VAL A 92 0.68 -19.99 6.80
N ILE A 93 -0.34 -19.40 7.42
CA ILE A 93 -1.06 -18.26 6.86
C ILE A 93 -0.12 -17.09 6.57
N TRP A 94 0.75 -16.76 7.51
CA TRP A 94 1.71 -15.69 7.38
C TRP A 94 2.70 -15.92 6.23
N ARG A 95 3.17 -17.15 6.01
CA ARG A 95 4.13 -17.46 4.93
C ARG A 95 3.56 -17.16 3.54
N HIS A 96 2.26 -17.36 3.34
CA HIS A 96 1.61 -17.13 2.05
C HIS A 96 1.04 -15.71 1.92
N THR A 97 0.51 -15.16 3.02
CA THR A 97 -0.18 -13.87 2.99
C THR A 97 0.73 -12.71 3.36
N GLU A 98 1.81 -12.94 4.11
CA GLU A 98 2.62 -11.90 4.76
C GLU A 98 1.76 -10.91 5.58
N ALA A 99 0.56 -11.31 5.99
CA ALA A 99 -0.37 -10.46 6.70
C ALA A 99 0.23 -10.05 8.05
N PRO A 100 0.38 -8.74 8.34
CA PRO A 100 0.99 -8.31 9.59
C PRO A 100 0.14 -8.62 10.83
N VAL A 101 -1.16 -8.82 10.64
CA VAL A 101 -2.11 -9.15 11.71
C VAL A 101 -2.90 -10.39 11.27
N ILE A 102 -2.86 -11.41 12.12
CA ILE A 102 -3.59 -12.66 11.94
C ILE A 102 -4.27 -12.98 13.27
N ALA A 103 -5.59 -12.78 13.30
CA ALA A 103 -6.42 -13.08 14.47
C ALA A 103 -6.96 -14.51 14.38
N TYR A 104 -7.16 -15.14 15.55
CA TYR A 104 -7.86 -16.41 15.67
C TYR A 104 -9.11 -16.24 16.55
N ASP A 105 -10.28 -16.53 15.99
CA ASP A 105 -11.53 -16.61 16.75
C ASP A 105 -11.78 -18.09 17.10
N ALA A 106 -11.52 -18.44 18.37
CA ALA A 106 -11.72 -19.80 18.88
C ALA A 106 -13.20 -20.24 18.85
N SER A 107 -14.15 -19.31 18.97
CA SER A 107 -15.58 -19.61 18.96
C SER A 107 -16.06 -20.07 17.58
N ARG A 108 -15.47 -19.50 16.52
CA ARG A 108 -15.77 -19.83 15.13
C ARG A 108 -14.76 -20.79 14.49
N ARG A 109 -13.64 -21.07 15.17
CA ARG A 109 -12.47 -21.78 14.64
C ARG A 109 -12.00 -21.16 13.31
N GLU A 110 -11.92 -19.83 13.33
CA GLU A 110 -11.65 -19.02 12.15
C GLU A 110 -10.36 -18.23 12.33
N PHE A 111 -9.53 -18.20 11.30
CA PHE A 111 -8.40 -17.28 11.21
C PHE A 111 -8.74 -16.12 10.28
N THR A 112 -8.40 -14.91 10.69
CA THR A 112 -8.59 -13.70 9.91
C THR A 112 -7.25 -13.03 9.67
N ALA A 113 -6.80 -13.03 8.41
CA ALA A 113 -5.58 -12.37 7.97
C ALA A 113 -5.92 -11.06 7.26
N THR A 114 -5.39 -9.95 7.76
CA THR A 114 -5.65 -8.62 7.21
C THR A 114 -4.38 -8.03 6.62
N ALA A 115 -4.41 -7.70 5.33
CA ALA A 115 -3.25 -7.17 4.63
C ALA A 115 -3.63 -6.14 3.56
N ALA A 116 -2.85 -5.06 3.49
CA ALA A 116 -2.87 -4.17 2.34
C ALA A 116 -2.13 -4.84 1.17
N ARG A 117 -2.73 -4.81 -0.01
CA ARG A 117 -2.12 -5.26 -1.27
C ARG A 117 -2.05 -4.11 -2.23
N SER A 118 -0.97 -4.07 -3.01
CA SER A 118 -0.76 -3.00 -3.95
C SER A 118 -0.23 -3.51 -5.28
N THR A 119 -0.65 -2.86 -6.37
CA THR A 119 -0.06 -3.04 -7.69
C THR A 119 0.17 -1.68 -8.35
N ARG A 120 1.00 -1.64 -9.38
CA ARG A 120 1.31 -0.43 -10.14
C ARG A 120 0.62 -0.45 -11.50
N TYR A 121 0.24 0.72 -11.99
CA TYR A 121 -0.20 0.93 -13.37
C TYR A 121 0.38 2.26 -13.88
N ASP A 122 0.65 2.32 -15.19
CA ASP A 122 1.19 3.53 -15.79
C ASP A 122 0.06 4.52 -16.08
N GLN A 123 0.14 5.70 -15.47
CA GLN A 123 -0.83 6.76 -15.67
C GLN A 123 -0.47 7.59 -16.91
N GLU A 124 -1.47 7.85 -17.75
CA GLU A 124 -1.38 8.75 -18.88
C GLU A 124 -1.78 10.18 -18.45
N VAL A 125 -1.00 11.20 -18.79
CA VAL A 125 -1.27 12.59 -18.42
C VAL A 125 -0.93 13.57 -19.56
N VAL A 126 -1.56 14.74 -19.50
CA VAL A 126 -1.54 15.80 -20.53
C VAL A 126 -0.17 16.46 -20.72
N LEU A 127 0.69 16.49 -19.69
CA LEU A 127 2.04 17.06 -19.72
C LEU A 127 3.10 15.95 -19.67
N PRO A 128 4.32 16.16 -20.21
CA PRO A 128 5.42 15.22 -19.98
C PRO A 128 5.64 15.04 -18.47
N GLY A 129 5.49 13.80 -17.98
CA GLY A 129 5.48 13.50 -16.54
C GLY A 129 4.55 12.36 -16.09
N GLY A 130 3.89 11.66 -17.01
CA GLY A 130 3.18 10.41 -16.68
C GLY A 130 4.10 9.37 -16.08
N GLY A 131 3.59 8.59 -15.13
CA GLY A 131 4.41 7.65 -14.37
C GLY A 131 3.60 6.53 -13.74
N SER A 132 4.33 5.54 -13.21
CA SER A 132 3.76 4.40 -12.50
C SER A 132 3.08 4.87 -11.22
N VAL A 133 1.75 4.77 -11.16
CA VAL A 133 0.93 5.02 -9.97
C VAL A 133 0.63 3.69 -9.27
N GLN A 134 0.64 3.70 -7.94
CA GLN A 134 0.30 2.54 -7.12
C GLN A 134 -1.17 2.59 -6.68
N VAL A 135 -1.90 1.50 -6.91
CA VAL A 135 -3.21 1.26 -6.29
C VAL A 135 -2.98 0.35 -5.10
N THR A 136 -3.43 0.79 -3.93
CA THR A 136 -3.45 -0.02 -2.70
C THR A 136 -4.89 -0.32 -2.33
N ARG A 137 -5.12 -1.53 -1.81
CA ARG A 137 -6.41 -2.01 -1.31
C ARG A 137 -6.23 -2.85 -0.06
N CYS A 138 -7.18 -2.75 0.85
CA CYS A 138 -7.24 -3.60 2.03
C CYS A 138 -8.02 -4.88 1.75
N PHE A 139 -7.40 -6.03 2.04
CA PHE A 139 -8.07 -7.32 1.98
C PHE A 139 -8.08 -7.98 3.36
N VAL A 140 -9.25 -8.51 3.69
CA VAL A 140 -9.45 -9.40 4.83
C VAL A 140 -9.73 -10.79 4.28
N VAL A 141 -8.87 -11.73 4.64
CA VAL A 141 -9.00 -13.13 4.25
C VAL A 141 -9.36 -13.95 5.48
N THR A 142 -10.50 -14.61 5.40
CA THR A 142 -11.02 -15.53 6.40
C THR A 142 -10.68 -16.95 6.00
N TYR A 143 -10.09 -17.72 6.91
CA TYR A 143 -9.87 -19.16 6.78
C TYR A 143 -10.67 -19.88 7.83
N THR A 144 -11.58 -20.75 7.41
CA THR A 144 -12.42 -21.54 8.31
C THR A 144 -12.15 -23.01 8.17
N HIS A 145 -12.07 -23.71 9.30
CA HIS A 145 -11.95 -25.16 9.34
C HIS A 145 -13.16 -25.78 10.04
N ARG A 146 -13.84 -26.68 9.34
CA ARG A 146 -14.93 -27.49 9.89
C ARG A 146 -14.42 -28.92 10.06
N PRO A 147 -14.70 -29.61 11.19
CA PRO A 147 -14.28 -30.99 11.38
C PRO A 147 -14.70 -31.87 10.20
N GLY A 148 -13.75 -32.61 9.63
CA GLY A 148 -13.99 -33.51 8.50
C GLY A 148 -14.12 -32.80 7.13
N GLN A 149 -13.81 -31.51 7.05
CA GLN A 149 -13.81 -30.75 5.79
C GLN A 149 -12.47 -30.06 5.59
N ALA A 150 -12.12 -29.86 4.32
CA ALA A 150 -10.97 -29.05 3.94
C ALA A 150 -11.12 -27.61 4.43
N TRP A 151 -10.00 -26.92 4.61
CA TRP A 151 -9.95 -25.49 4.87
C TRP A 151 -10.61 -24.72 3.73
N THR A 152 -11.44 -23.75 4.06
CA THR A 152 -12.04 -22.85 3.06
C THR A 152 -11.59 -21.42 3.27
N SER A 153 -11.37 -20.71 2.17
CA SER A 153 -10.95 -19.30 2.15
C SER A 153 -12.12 -18.39 1.76
N ARG A 154 -12.16 -17.17 2.29
CA ARG A 154 -13.03 -16.08 1.81
C ARG A 154 -12.26 -14.78 1.80
N VAL A 155 -12.17 -14.15 0.64
CA VAL A 155 -11.54 -12.83 0.47
C VAL A 155 -12.61 -11.74 0.44
N SER A 156 -12.46 -10.72 1.28
CA SER A 156 -13.28 -9.51 1.26
C SER A 156 -12.40 -8.27 1.13
N GLU A 157 -12.75 -7.36 0.22
CA GLU A 157 -12.17 -6.02 0.20
C GLU A 157 -12.78 -5.19 1.33
N ARG A 158 -11.95 -4.33 1.93
CA ARG A 158 -12.36 -3.39 2.98
C ARG A 158 -11.74 -2.02 2.72
N ASP A 159 -12.22 -1.03 3.45
CA ASP A 159 -11.61 0.30 3.46
C ASP A 159 -10.18 0.25 4.01
N ASP A 160 -9.35 1.18 3.55
CA ASP A 160 -7.93 1.26 3.93
C ASP A 160 -7.73 1.41 5.44
N ASP A 161 -8.70 2.00 6.15
CA ASP A 161 -8.73 2.16 7.60
C ASP A 161 -8.67 0.81 8.34
N VAL A 162 -9.23 -0.26 7.77
CA VAL A 162 -9.16 -1.62 8.34
C VAL A 162 -7.74 -2.17 8.31
N CYS A 163 -6.95 -1.82 7.27
CA CYS A 163 -5.57 -2.25 7.13
C CYS A 163 -4.56 -1.30 7.78
N ARG A 164 -4.95 -0.07 8.13
CA ARG A 164 -4.05 0.91 8.77
C ARG A 164 -3.30 0.34 9.98
N PRO A 165 -3.94 -0.38 10.92
CA PRO A 165 -3.21 -0.99 12.04
C PRO A 165 -2.22 -2.07 11.60
N GLY A 166 -2.60 -2.89 10.62
CA GLY A 166 -1.72 -3.91 10.05
C GLY A 166 -0.49 -3.29 9.36
N THR A 167 -0.67 -2.22 8.59
CA THR A 167 0.44 -1.48 7.97
C THR A 167 1.38 -0.90 9.01
N ALA A 168 0.84 -0.30 10.08
CA ALA A 168 1.64 0.22 11.20
C ALA A 168 2.45 -0.90 11.87
N ILE A 169 1.79 -2.02 12.23
CA ILE A 169 2.44 -3.19 12.82
C ILE A 169 3.52 -3.74 11.89
N GLY A 170 3.25 -3.88 10.59
CA GLY A 170 4.25 -4.34 9.61
C GLY A 170 5.49 -3.43 9.54
N GLY A 171 5.31 -2.12 9.68
CA GLY A 171 6.40 -1.15 9.83
C GLY A 171 7.20 -1.37 11.12
N LEU A 172 6.52 -1.55 12.26
CA LEU A 172 7.13 -1.82 13.56
C LEU A 172 7.91 -3.15 13.55
N VAL A 173 7.37 -4.21 12.95
CA VAL A 173 8.04 -5.51 12.77
C VAL A 173 9.34 -5.34 12.01
N ARG A 174 9.31 -4.58 10.91
CA ARG A 174 10.50 -4.33 10.08
C ARG A 174 11.57 -3.58 10.86
N LEU A 175 11.19 -2.53 11.58
CA LEU A 175 12.11 -1.77 12.42
C LEU A 175 12.69 -2.65 13.54
N ALA A 176 11.84 -3.42 14.23
CA ALA A 176 12.27 -4.31 15.29
C ALA A 176 13.23 -5.40 14.79
N ARG A 177 12.93 -5.99 13.63
CA ARG A 177 13.80 -6.97 12.98
C ARG A 177 15.17 -6.38 12.68
N THR A 178 15.23 -5.17 12.11
CA THR A 178 16.50 -4.47 11.84
C THR A 178 17.28 -4.20 13.13
N ARG A 179 16.61 -3.67 14.16
CA ARG A 179 17.24 -3.37 15.45
C ARG A 179 17.79 -4.62 16.12
N ILE A 180 16.97 -5.65 16.28
CA ILE A 180 17.36 -6.95 16.89
C ILE A 180 18.52 -7.59 16.12
N SER A 181 18.53 -7.49 14.78
CA SER A 181 19.63 -7.99 13.95
C SER A 181 20.96 -7.27 14.23
N SER A 182 20.89 -5.95 14.49
CA SER A 182 22.07 -5.09 14.71
C SER A 182 22.62 -5.08 16.14
N MET A 183 21.87 -5.59 17.12
CA MET A 183 22.29 -5.60 18.52
C MET A 183 23.49 -6.52 18.76
N TYR A 184 24.24 -6.32 19.84
CA TYR A 184 25.19 -7.33 20.29
C TYR A 184 24.47 -8.50 20.96
N ALA A 185 25.12 -9.65 21.00
CA ALA A 185 24.52 -10.87 21.55
C ALA A 185 24.12 -10.67 23.02
N GLU A 186 25.02 -10.10 23.80
CA GLU A 186 24.90 -9.75 25.21
C GLU A 186 23.73 -8.79 25.49
N ASP A 187 23.39 -7.93 24.52
CA ASP A 187 22.30 -6.98 24.64
C ASP A 187 20.93 -7.57 24.27
N LEU A 188 20.88 -8.79 23.72
CA LEU A 188 19.63 -9.51 23.40
C LEU A 188 18.94 -10.07 24.65
N THR A 189 18.74 -9.20 25.63
CA THR A 189 17.94 -9.44 26.83
C THR A 189 16.61 -8.71 26.69
N ARG A 190 15.62 -9.03 27.55
CA ARG A 190 14.33 -8.34 27.56
C ARG A 190 14.50 -6.83 27.68
N ALA A 191 15.31 -6.39 28.65
CA ALA A 191 15.56 -4.98 28.91
C ALA A 191 16.37 -4.31 27.78
N GLY A 192 17.40 -5.00 27.26
CA GLY A 192 18.21 -4.49 26.15
C GLY A 192 17.40 -4.29 24.89
N VAL A 193 16.55 -5.26 24.52
CA VAL A 193 15.67 -5.14 23.35
C VAL A 193 14.63 -4.04 23.57
N GLN A 194 14.00 -3.96 24.75
CA GLN A 194 13.04 -2.87 25.04
C GLN A 194 13.70 -1.51 24.89
N LYS A 195 14.91 -1.31 25.44
CA LYS A 195 15.67 -0.06 25.33
C LYS A 195 16.09 0.25 23.88
N ALA A 196 16.39 -0.78 23.08
CA ALA A 196 16.75 -0.58 21.68
C ALA A 196 15.55 -0.19 20.79
N LEU A 197 14.36 -0.69 21.11
CA LEU A 197 13.13 -0.41 20.35
C LEU A 197 12.44 0.88 20.80
N ASP A 198 12.47 1.18 22.09
CA ASP A 198 11.97 2.41 22.67
C ASP A 198 13.00 3.04 23.63
N PRO A 199 14.03 3.72 23.09
CA PRO A 199 15.06 4.36 23.91
C PRO A 199 14.51 5.42 24.85
N THR A 200 13.36 6.01 24.51
CA THR A 200 12.74 7.11 25.27
C THR A 200 11.69 6.65 26.28
N GLY A 201 11.26 5.39 26.22
CA GLY A 201 10.14 4.87 27.00
C GLY A 201 8.78 5.50 26.64
N ARG A 202 8.68 6.24 25.53
CA ARG A 202 7.47 6.97 25.11
C ARG A 202 6.67 6.21 24.06
N LEU A 203 7.32 5.29 23.34
CA LEU A 203 6.70 4.52 22.26
C LEU A 203 5.98 3.32 22.86
N ARG A 204 4.69 3.46 23.18
CA ARG A 204 3.81 2.37 23.64
C ARG A 204 3.48 1.32 22.56
N SER A 205 4.25 1.30 21.47
CA SER A 205 4.09 0.37 20.35
C SER A 205 4.85 -0.94 20.52
N TYR A 206 5.81 -0.99 21.43
CA TYR A 206 6.63 -2.17 21.70
C TYR A 206 6.50 -2.57 23.17
N ASP A 207 6.03 -3.80 23.41
CA ASP A 207 6.05 -4.41 24.74
C ASP A 207 6.78 -5.76 24.66
N VAL A 208 8.05 -5.77 25.04
CA VAL A 208 8.90 -6.96 25.03
C VAL A 208 8.55 -7.83 26.24
N LYS A 209 7.91 -8.97 25.97
CA LYS A 209 7.47 -9.92 27.00
C LYS A 209 8.60 -10.81 27.48
N SER A 210 9.40 -11.33 26.56
CA SER A 210 10.49 -12.25 26.89
C SER A 210 11.61 -12.20 25.87
N ALA A 211 12.81 -12.55 26.33
CA ALA A 211 13.98 -12.84 25.50
C ALA A 211 14.65 -14.07 26.08
N VAL A 212 14.70 -15.15 25.31
CA VAL A 212 15.17 -16.46 25.74
C VAL A 212 16.31 -16.89 24.82
N ARG A 213 17.48 -17.14 25.41
CA ARG A 213 18.63 -17.73 24.72
C ARG A 213 18.60 -19.24 24.88
N ARG A 214 18.72 -19.97 23.78
CA ARG A 214 18.92 -21.42 23.74
C ARG A 214 20.02 -21.73 22.73
N ALA A 215 21.11 -22.33 23.22
CA ALA A 215 22.30 -22.60 22.41
C ALA A 215 22.76 -21.32 21.66
N ASP A 216 22.81 -21.39 20.34
CA ASP A 216 23.20 -20.34 19.40
C ASP A 216 22.03 -19.47 18.94
N THR A 217 20.87 -19.52 19.59
CA THR A 217 19.67 -18.86 19.11
C THR A 217 19.01 -18.06 20.23
N VAL A 218 18.67 -16.80 19.95
CA VAL A 218 17.87 -15.96 20.83
C VAL A 218 16.49 -15.76 20.23
N THR A 219 15.46 -16.07 21.02
CA THR A 219 14.07 -15.82 20.66
C THR A 219 13.51 -14.71 21.52
N VAL A 220 12.91 -13.70 20.90
CA VAL A 220 12.30 -12.55 21.58
C VAL A 220 10.82 -12.50 21.23
N SER A 221 9.95 -12.46 22.25
CA SER A 221 8.51 -12.29 22.06
C SER A 221 8.13 -10.84 22.36
N ILE A 222 7.48 -10.18 21.41
CA ILE A 222 7.11 -8.76 21.49
C ILE A 222 5.65 -8.61 21.09
N LEU A 223 4.88 -7.94 21.93
CA LEU A 223 3.56 -7.44 21.55
C LEU A 223 3.75 -6.12 20.82
N LEU A 224 3.37 -6.09 19.55
CA LEU A 224 3.42 -4.90 18.71
C LEU A 224 2.02 -4.30 18.62
N SER A 225 1.89 -3.06 19.05
CA SER A 225 0.61 -2.35 19.10
C SER A 225 0.60 -1.19 18.12
N SER A 226 -0.45 -1.11 17.31
CA SER A 226 -0.64 0.01 16.40
C SER A 226 -1.00 1.28 17.20
N PRO A 227 -0.27 2.41 17.01
CA PRO A 227 -0.58 3.66 17.69
C PRO A 227 -2.03 4.10 17.50
N GLY A 228 -2.66 4.57 18.57
CA GLY A 228 -4.04 5.10 18.53
C GLY A 228 -5.13 4.05 18.33
N THR A 229 -4.82 2.76 18.43
CA THR A 229 -5.80 1.67 18.28
C THR A 229 -5.60 0.59 19.35
N THR A 230 -6.59 -0.28 19.52
CA THR A 230 -6.49 -1.47 20.39
C THR A 230 -5.91 -2.69 19.69
N VAL A 231 -5.57 -2.59 18.39
CA VAL A 231 -5.06 -3.71 17.62
C VAL A 231 -3.59 -3.94 17.96
N GLY A 232 -3.30 -5.14 18.46
CA GLY A 232 -1.96 -5.62 18.71
C GLY A 232 -1.75 -7.01 18.13
N GLN A 233 -0.51 -7.32 17.78
CA GLN A 233 -0.11 -8.65 17.32
C GLN A 233 1.16 -9.07 18.05
N CYS A 234 1.14 -10.27 18.59
CA CYS A 234 2.33 -10.89 19.14
C CYS A 234 3.23 -11.40 18.03
N TYR A 235 4.52 -11.08 18.13
CA TYR A 235 5.56 -11.51 17.21
C TYR A 235 6.68 -12.22 17.95
N ARG A 236 7.11 -13.33 17.37
CA ARG A 236 8.30 -14.07 17.77
C ARG A 236 9.43 -13.72 16.81
N PHE A 237 10.44 -13.06 17.33
CA PHE A 237 11.67 -12.76 16.62
C PHE A 237 12.71 -13.82 16.97
N THR A 238 13.38 -14.38 15.97
CA THR A 238 14.43 -15.37 16.19
C THR A 238 15.70 -14.90 15.52
N ARG A 239 16.78 -14.78 16.30
CA ARG A 239 18.10 -14.41 15.81
C ARG A 239 19.09 -15.52 16.12
N HIS A 240 19.85 -15.91 15.11
CA HIS A 240 20.98 -16.80 15.27
C HIS A 240 22.22 -16.00 15.71
N VAL A 241 22.93 -16.53 16.68
CA VAL A 241 24.06 -15.95 17.42
C VAL A 241 25.11 -17.07 17.62
N PRO A 242 25.80 -17.49 16.54
CA PRO A 242 26.93 -18.41 16.68
C PRO A 242 28.01 -17.71 17.52
N GLY A 243 28.83 -18.48 18.26
CA GLY A 243 29.68 -18.05 19.38
C GLY A 243 30.76 -16.97 19.16
N GLY A 244 30.63 -16.10 18.15
CA GLY A 244 31.36 -14.85 18.00
C GLY A 244 30.46 -13.62 18.27
N ALA A 245 31.08 -12.47 18.54
CA ALA A 245 30.45 -11.18 18.86
C ALA A 245 29.68 -10.52 17.68
N GLY A 246 29.17 -11.30 16.75
CA GLY A 246 28.65 -10.85 15.46
C GLY A 246 27.17 -10.44 15.47
N GLN A 247 26.88 -9.43 14.65
CA GLN A 247 25.53 -9.13 14.16
C GLN A 247 25.02 -10.29 13.30
N GLY A 248 23.70 -10.55 13.30
CA GLY A 248 23.11 -11.69 12.60
C GLY A 248 21.68 -11.42 12.14
N SER A 249 21.19 -12.16 11.15
CA SER A 249 19.83 -11.96 10.65
C SER A 249 18.79 -12.39 11.68
N ALA A 250 17.79 -11.55 11.93
CA ALA A 250 16.60 -11.92 12.67
C ALA A 250 15.44 -12.27 11.72
N THR A 251 14.70 -13.33 12.02
CA THR A 251 13.37 -13.60 11.45
C THR A 251 12.29 -13.08 12.39
N ALA A 252 11.08 -12.88 11.89
CA ALA A 252 9.94 -12.44 12.67
C ALA A 252 8.69 -13.17 12.16
N VAL A 253 7.96 -13.81 13.07
CA VAL A 253 6.75 -14.57 12.73
C VAL A 253 5.64 -14.16 13.72
N PRO A 254 4.41 -13.85 13.24
CA PRO A 254 3.29 -13.60 14.14
C PRO A 254 2.91 -14.87 14.89
N VAL A 255 2.46 -14.70 16.13
CA VAL A 255 2.03 -15.78 17.02
C VAL A 255 0.79 -15.35 17.77
N SER A 256 0.00 -16.32 18.23
CA SER A 256 -1.26 -16.06 18.92
C SER A 256 -1.07 -15.38 20.28
N SER A 257 0.05 -15.66 20.95
CA SER A 257 0.37 -15.10 22.27
C SER A 257 1.86 -14.80 22.44
N CYS A 258 2.11 -13.80 23.27
CA CYS A 258 3.37 -13.49 23.90
C CYS A 258 3.27 -13.92 25.37
#